data_AF-A0A7C4NAP2-F1
#
_entry.id   AF-A0A7C4NAP2-F1
#
_cell.length_a   1.000
_cell.length_b   1.000
_cell.length_c   1.000
_cell.angle_alpha   90.00
_cell.angle_beta   90.00
_cell.angle_gamma   90.00
#
_symmetry.space_group_name_H-M   'P 1'
#
loop_
_entity.id
_entity.type
_entity.pdbx_description
1 polymer ?
#
loop_
_entity_poly.entity_id
_entity_poly.type
_entity_poly.pdbx_seq_one_letter_code
_entity_poly.pdbx_strand_id
1 'polypeptide(L)' 'MAAAILPRPGTRNGPCVGECQHVDCRQTRQEAAQVCAFCGTEIGYGVRYYRGDRNQLVHAACFEDAVEREMKARRQ' A
#
# COMPACT_ATOMS: atom_id res chain seq x y z
N MET A 1 -2.99 3.31 -13.67
CA MET A 1 -1.97 2.87 -12.68
C MET A 1 -2.26 1.42 -12.31
N ALA A 2 -1.24 0.57 -12.22
CA ALA A 2 -1.42 -0.80 -11.73
C ALA A 2 -1.31 -0.81 -10.21
N ALA A 3 -2.24 -1.46 -9.52
CA ALA A 3 -2.19 -1.62 -8.06
C ALA A 3 -1.28 -2.80 -7.70
N ALA A 4 -0.49 -2.65 -6.65
CA ALA A 4 0.31 -3.72 -6.05
C ALA A 4 -0.36 -4.23 -4.75
N ILE A 5 0.01 -5.43 -4.30
CA ILE A 5 -0.44 -6.02 -3.03
C ILE A 5 0.78 -6.50 -2.27
N LEU A 6 0.91 -6.10 -1.00
CA LEU A 6 1.94 -6.66 -0.13
C LEU A 6 1.52 -8.05 0.36
N PRO A 7 2.29 -9.12 0.09
CA PRO A 7 1.98 -10.46 0.56
C PRO A 7 2.07 -10.57 2.08
N ARG A 8 1.21 -11.38 2.68
CA ARG A 8 1.18 -11.58 4.14
C ARG A 8 2.41 -12.35 4.64
N PRO A 9 2.89 -12.09 5.87
CA PRO A 9 3.96 -12.87 6.47
C PRO A 9 3.65 -14.38 6.48
N GLY A 10 4.65 -15.21 6.22
CA GLY A 10 4.53 -16.68 6.18
C GLY A 10 3.91 -17.25 4.90
N THR A 11 3.51 -16.40 3.95
CA THR A 11 3.10 -16.88 2.62
C THR A 11 4.33 -17.10 1.72
N ARG A 12 4.18 -17.88 0.64
CA ARG A 12 5.27 -18.24 -0.28
C ARG A 12 6.09 -17.04 -0.78
N ASN A 13 5.42 -15.92 -1.01
CA ASN A 13 6.05 -14.69 -1.51
C ASN A 13 6.08 -13.59 -0.45
N GLY A 14 5.65 -13.89 0.78
CA GLY A 14 5.57 -12.96 1.90
C GLY A 14 6.86 -12.88 2.69
N PRO A 15 6.99 -11.87 3.57
CA PRO A 15 8.08 -11.85 4.52
C PRO A 15 8.00 -13.06 5.46
N CYS A 16 9.12 -13.44 6.09
CA CYS A 16 9.10 -14.47 7.13
C CYS A 16 8.12 -14.09 8.27
N VAL A 17 7.58 -15.09 8.99
CA VAL A 17 6.66 -14.83 10.13
C VAL A 17 7.38 -14.11 11.27
N GLY A 18 8.60 -14.55 11.61
CA GLY A 18 9.45 -13.95 12.65
C GLY A 18 10.53 -13.02 12.09
N GLU A 19 11.35 -12.44 12.96
CA GLU A 19 12.50 -11.64 12.53
C GLU A 19 13.44 -12.45 11.63
N CYS A 20 13.89 -11.83 10.55
CA CYS A 20 14.78 -12.44 9.57
C CYS A 20 15.67 -11.35 8.97
N GLN A 21 16.84 -11.73 8.46
CA GLN A 21 17.80 -10.77 7.90
C GLN A 21 17.65 -10.53 6.40
N HIS A 22 16.74 -11.23 5.72
CA HIS A 22 16.49 -11.07 4.29
C HIS A 22 16.10 -9.62 3.93
N VAL A 23 16.71 -9.11 2.87
CA VAL A 23 16.51 -7.73 2.39
C VAL A 23 15.06 -7.53 1.95
N ASP A 24 14.52 -8.45 1.15
CA ASP A 24 13.15 -8.36 0.62
C ASP A 24 12.08 -8.38 1.72
N CYS A 25 12.31 -9.19 2.76
CA CYS A 25 11.43 -9.25 3.92
C CYS A 25 11.41 -7.92 4.67
N ARG A 26 12.58 -7.30 4.83
CA ARG A 26 12.73 -5.99 5.49
C ARG A 26 12.06 -4.89 4.68
N GLN A 27 12.29 -4.86 3.36
CA GLN A 27 11.67 -3.90 2.47
C GLN A 27 10.14 -4.03 2.48
N THR A 28 9.63 -5.25 2.36
CA THR A 28 8.17 -5.53 2.39
C THR A 28 7.54 -5.11 3.72
N ARG A 29 8.24 -5.30 4.85
CA ARG A 29 7.80 -4.81 6.17
C ARG A 29 7.80 -3.29 6.26
N GLN A 30 8.85 -2.65 5.76
CA GLN A 30 8.94 -1.19 5.72
C GLN A 30 7.80 -0.60 4.88
N GLU A 31 7.49 -1.21 3.73
CA GLU A 31 6.35 -0.81 2.90
C GLU A 31 5.01 -1.00 3.61
N ALA A 32 4.80 -2.13 4.28
CA ALA A 32 3.57 -2.40 5.03
C ALA A 32 3.37 -1.39 6.19
N ALA A 33 4.47 -0.95 6.81
CA ALA A 33 4.47 0.04 7.88
C ALA A 33 4.38 1.49 7.38
N GLN A 34 4.45 1.75 6.07
CA GLN A 34 4.22 3.11 5.57
C GLN A 34 2.77 3.52 5.82
N VAL A 35 2.59 4.81 6.09
CA VAL A 35 1.27 5.39 6.35
C VAL A 35 0.65 5.92 5.06
N CYS A 36 -0.60 5.56 4.80
CA CYS A 36 -1.34 6.07 3.66
C CYS A 36 -1.55 7.58 3.78
N ALA A 37 -1.22 8.30 2.71
CA ALA A 37 -1.36 9.77 2.62
C ALA A 37 -2.81 10.29 2.77
N PHE A 38 -3.82 9.44 2.53
CA PHE A 38 -5.22 9.84 2.53
C PHE A 38 -5.92 9.58 3.86
N CYS A 39 -5.73 8.39 4.45
CA CYS A 39 -6.45 7.98 5.65
C CYS A 39 -5.58 7.97 6.92
N GLY A 40 -4.26 8.12 6.81
CA GLY A 40 -3.36 8.16 7.97
C GLY A 40 -3.14 6.81 8.66
N THR A 41 -3.61 5.70 8.08
CA THR A 41 -3.35 4.35 8.61
C THR A 41 -2.23 3.65 7.83
N GLU A 42 -1.57 2.68 8.45
CA GLU A 42 -0.57 1.85 7.78
C GLU A 42 -1.15 1.15 6.53
N ILE A 43 -0.32 0.92 5.51
CA ILE A 43 -0.70 0.19 4.30
C ILE A 43 -1.10 -1.25 4.65
N GLY A 44 -0.30 -1.88 5.51
CA GLY A 44 -0.52 -3.25 5.97
C GLY A 44 -0.29 -4.31 4.90
N TYR A 45 -0.69 -5.54 5.21
CA TYR A 45 -0.54 -6.70 4.33
C TYR A 45 -1.86 -7.16 3.72
N GLY A 46 -1.79 -7.69 2.50
CA GLY A 46 -2.96 -8.20 1.79
C GLY A 46 -3.91 -7.09 1.31
N VAL A 47 -3.45 -5.85 1.30
CA VAL A 47 -4.20 -4.68 0.86
C VAL A 47 -3.63 -4.17 -0.45
N ARG A 48 -4.50 -3.73 -1.35
CA ARG A 48 -4.10 -3.08 -2.61
C ARG A 48 -3.62 -1.65 -2.33
N TYR A 49 -2.47 -1.30 -2.89
CA TYR A 49 -1.90 0.04 -2.79
C TYR A 49 -1.41 0.54 -4.15
N TYR A 50 -1.37 1.86 -4.29
CA TYR A 50 -0.66 2.55 -5.36
C TYR A 50 0.61 3.17 -4.79
N ARG A 51 1.66 3.18 -5.62
CA ARG A 51 2.89 3.94 -5.35
C ARG A 51 2.78 5.24 -6.11
N GLY A 52 2.67 6.34 -5.37
CA GLY A 52 2.66 7.68 -5.92
C GLY A 52 4.08 8.20 -6.16
N ASP A 53 4.16 9.49 -6.50
CA ASP A 53 5.42 10.19 -6.67
C ASP A 53 6.19 10.23 -5.35
N ARG A 54 7.53 10.23 -5.42
CA ARG A 54 8.43 10.23 -4.25
C ARG A 54 8.28 9.01 -3.34
N ASN A 55 7.87 7.87 -3.90
CA ASN A 55 7.82 6.58 -3.19
C ASN A 55 6.77 6.50 -2.08
N GLN A 56 5.82 7.44 -2.04
CA GLN A 56 4.73 7.44 -1.06
C GLN A 56 3.68 6.39 -1.44
N LEU A 57 3.24 5.60 -0.45
CA LEU A 57 2.21 4.59 -0.66
C LEU A 57 0.84 5.10 -0.24
N VAL A 58 -0.18 4.71 -1.00
CA VAL A 58 -1.58 5.02 -0.69
C VAL A 58 -2.43 3.78 -0.91
N HIS A 59 -3.44 3.56 -0.06
CA HIS A 59 -4.42 2.50 -0.33
C HIS A 59 -5.12 2.77 -1.66
N ALA A 60 -5.28 1.73 -2.46
CA ALA A 60 -5.96 1.84 -3.75
C ALA A 60 -7.39 2.37 -3.57
N ALA A 61 -8.09 1.87 -2.56
CA ALA A 61 -9.44 2.32 -2.22
C ALA A 61 -9.51 3.82 -1.88
N CYS A 62 -8.55 4.34 -1.11
CA CYS A 62 -8.54 5.76 -0.75
C CYS A 62 -8.27 6.66 -1.97
N PHE A 63 -7.34 6.27 -2.84
CA PHE A 63 -7.06 7.01 -4.06
C PHE A 63 -8.26 6.98 -5.02
N GLU A 64 -8.88 5.82 -5.22
CA GLU A 64 -10.03 5.64 -6.11
C GLU A 64 -11.24 6.47 -5.63
N ASP A 65 -11.53 6.48 -4.32
CA ASP A 65 -12.57 7.32 -3.72
C ASP A 65 -12.28 8.83 -3.90
N ALA A 66 -11.02 9.25 -3.72
CA ALA A 66 -10.62 10.64 -3.95
C ALA A 66 -10.82 11.06 -5.42
N VAL A 67 -10.38 10.22 -6.37
CA VAL A 67 -10.55 10.47 -7.82
C VAL A 67 -12.03 10.50 -8.19
N GLU A 68 -12.84 9.58 -7.66
CA GLU A 68 -14.29 9.56 -7.94
C GLU A 68 -14.97 10.84 -7.48
N ARG A 69 -14.63 11.33 -6.28
CA ARG A 69 -15.15 12.60 -5.74
C ARG A 69 -14.75 13.79 -6.59
N GLU A 70 -13.50 13.87 -7.03
CA GLU A 70 -13.04 14.95 -7.93
C GLU A 70 -13.77 14.92 -9.27
N MET A 71 -13.96 13.74 -9.88
CA MET A 71 -14.67 13.60 -11.15
C MET A 71 -16.14 14.02 -11.03
N LYS A 72 -16.79 13.70 -9.92
CA LYS A 72 -18.16 14.16 -9.62
C LYS A 72 -18.23 15.67 -9.41
N ALA A 73 -17.24 16.28 -8.77
CA ALA A 73 -17.17 17.73 -8.58
C ALA A 73 -17.01 18.50 -9.91
N ARG A 74 -16.24 17.97 -10.87
CA ARG A 74 -15.99 18.61 -12.18
C ARG A 74 -17.13 18.50 -13.19
N ARG A 75 -18.13 17.66 -12.92
CA ARG A 75 -19.31 17.44 -13.79
C ARG A 75 -20.51 18.31 -13.42
N GLN A 76 -20.38 19.12 -12.37
CA GLN A 76 -21.38 20.08 -11.88
C GLN A 76 -20.96 21.49 -12.26
#